data_AF-A0A7R9R0H4-F1
#
_entry.id   AF-A0A7R9R0H4-F1
#
_cell.length_a   1.000
_cell.length_b   1.000
_cell.length_c   1.000
_cell.angle_alpha   90.00
_cell.angle_beta   90.00
_cell.angle_gamma   90.00
#
_symmetry.space_group_name_H-M   'P 1'
#
loop_
_entity.id
_entity.type
_entity.pdbx_description
1 polymer ?
#
loop_
_entity_poly.entity_id
_entity_poly.type
_entity_poly.pdbx_seq_one_letter_code
_entity_poly.pdbx_strand_id
1 'polypeptide(L)'
;MGESQDMNLLIDCIVNYAKEYHVKRLDPFYMRDKQTMDFNEYVTVIINQCIIFGATNIKRVSNDTQFKSLGDKRFSIGCDLLMTDLRVNVNFDAKLGFPKYRLHPQLKTCCVSINSFVFNIEFILNIKQQSIRVNRVS
;
A
#
# COMPACT_ATOMS: atom_id res chain seq x y z
N MET A 1 -10.56 -23.18 17.70
CA MET A 1 -9.47 -23.37 16.71
C MET A 1 -9.93 -23.19 15.26
N GLY A 2 -11.17 -23.51 14.87
CA GLY A 2 -11.64 -23.35 13.47
C GLY A 2 -11.85 -21.90 12.98
N GLU A 3 -12.32 -20.98 13.84
CA GLU A 3 -12.67 -19.61 13.41
C GLU A 3 -11.47 -18.77 12.95
N SER A 4 -10.29 -18.98 13.55
CA SER A 4 -9.06 -18.33 13.10
C SER A 4 -8.62 -18.86 11.73
N GLN A 5 -8.86 -20.14 11.42
CA GLN A 5 -8.51 -20.71 10.13
C GLN A 5 -9.42 -20.18 9.01
N ASP A 6 -10.72 -20.05 9.23
CA ASP A 6 -11.65 -19.51 8.23
C ASP A 6 -11.36 -18.03 7.90
N MET A 7 -11.01 -17.23 8.92
CA MET A 7 -10.61 -15.83 8.72
C MET A 7 -9.27 -15.70 7.99
N ASN A 8 -8.35 -16.62 8.27
CA ASN A 8 -7.08 -16.70 7.56
C ASN A 8 -7.29 -17.00 6.07
N LEU A 9 -8.18 -17.97 5.76
CA LEU A 9 -8.57 -18.29 4.40
C LEU A 9 -9.23 -17.10 3.70
N LEU A 10 -10.09 -16.36 4.39
CA LEU A 10 -10.72 -15.15 3.83
C LEU A 10 -9.68 -14.09 3.44
N ILE A 11 -8.69 -13.82 4.29
CA ILE A 11 -7.60 -12.88 3.99
C ILE A 11 -6.79 -13.37 2.80
N ASP A 12 -6.42 -14.65 2.78
CA ASP A 12 -5.66 -15.22 1.67
C ASP A 12 -6.44 -15.14 0.36
N CYS A 13 -7.75 -15.39 0.39
CA CYS A 13 -8.64 -15.19 -0.75
C CYS A 13 -8.66 -13.73 -1.23
N ILE A 14 -8.77 -12.75 -0.31
CA ILE A 14 -8.77 -11.32 -0.67
C ILE A 14 -7.43 -10.91 -1.28
N VAL A 15 -6.31 -11.33 -0.68
CA VAL A 15 -4.96 -11.03 -1.16
C VAL A 15 -4.73 -11.65 -2.54
N ASN A 16 -5.09 -12.92 -2.73
CA ASN A 16 -4.95 -13.61 -4.01
C ASN A 16 -5.89 -13.02 -5.06
N TYR A 17 -7.12 -12.66 -4.70
CA TYR A 17 -8.04 -11.96 -5.59
C TYR A 17 -7.45 -10.63 -6.07
N ALA A 18 -6.88 -9.84 -5.14
CA ALA A 18 -6.22 -8.58 -5.50
C ALA A 18 -5.09 -8.82 -6.50
N LYS A 19 -4.25 -9.84 -6.25
CA LYS A 19 -3.18 -10.22 -7.18
C LYS A 19 -3.73 -10.59 -8.53
N GLU A 20 -4.69 -11.51 -8.64
CA GLU A 20 -5.14 -12.08 -9.91
C GLU A 20 -6.02 -11.13 -10.74
N TYR A 21 -6.95 -10.42 -10.11
CA TYR A 21 -7.96 -9.64 -10.81
C TYR A 21 -7.59 -8.18 -10.98
N HIS A 22 -6.60 -7.70 -10.23
CA HIS A 22 -6.12 -6.32 -10.30
C HIS A 22 -4.62 -6.19 -10.64
N VAL A 23 -3.97 -7.24 -11.17
CA VAL A 23 -2.55 -7.22 -11.61
C VAL A 23 -2.20 -5.92 -12.33
N LYS A 24 -2.95 -5.56 -13.38
CA LYS A 24 -2.66 -4.40 -14.25
C LYS A 24 -2.78 -3.04 -13.55
N ARG A 25 -3.43 -2.97 -12.40
CA ARG A 25 -3.60 -1.73 -11.60
C ARG A 25 -2.67 -1.68 -10.40
N LEU A 26 -2.30 -2.84 -9.87
CA LEU A 26 -1.38 -2.96 -8.74
C LEU A 26 0.07 -2.95 -9.21
N ASP A 27 0.36 -3.39 -10.44
CA ASP A 27 1.73 -3.52 -10.91
C ASP A 27 1.83 -3.30 -12.44
N PRO A 28 2.37 -2.16 -12.89
CA PRO A 28 2.83 -1.03 -12.08
C PRO A 28 1.66 -0.25 -11.42
N PHE A 29 1.81 0.10 -10.14
CA PHE A 29 0.93 1.04 -9.45
C PHE A 29 1.40 2.47 -9.68
N TYR A 30 0.50 3.32 -10.19
CA TYR A 30 0.79 4.71 -10.50
C TYR A 30 0.21 5.64 -9.44
N MET A 31 1.08 6.30 -8.68
CA MET A 31 0.69 7.44 -7.85
C MET A 31 0.77 8.71 -8.70
N ARG A 32 -0.37 9.39 -8.88
CA ARG A 32 -0.53 10.55 -9.79
C ARG A 32 -0.48 11.90 -9.08
N ASP A 33 -0.05 11.97 -7.84
CA ASP A 33 -0.04 13.22 -7.11
C ASP A 33 1.24 14.00 -7.41
N LYS A 34 1.08 15.16 -8.04
CA LYS A 34 2.17 16.12 -8.20
C LYS A 34 2.51 16.67 -6.82
N GLN A 35 3.64 16.27 -6.25
CA GLN A 35 4.12 16.77 -4.97
C GLN A 35 5.29 17.72 -5.18
N THR A 36 5.23 18.89 -4.55
CA THR A 36 6.33 19.85 -4.52
C THR A 36 6.98 19.81 -3.15
N MET A 37 8.29 19.60 -3.13
CA MET A 37 9.11 19.59 -1.93
C MET A 37 10.18 20.67 -2.04
N ASP A 38 10.11 21.66 -1.16
CA ASP A 38 11.16 22.67 -1.01
C ASP A 38 12.17 22.17 0.02
N PHE A 39 13.36 21.78 -0.44
CA PHE A 39 14.43 21.31 0.45
C PHE A 39 15.12 22.48 1.16
N ASN A 40 15.29 23.60 0.46
CA ASN A 40 15.78 24.87 0.98
C ASN A 40 15.46 26.00 -0.01
N GLU A 41 15.92 27.23 0.30
CA GLU A 41 15.69 28.43 -0.53
C GLU A 41 16.24 28.35 -1.97
N TYR A 42 17.10 27.38 -2.27
CA TYR A 42 17.74 27.20 -3.58
C TYR A 42 17.28 25.94 -4.33
N VAL A 43 16.58 25.01 -3.66
CA VAL A 43 16.29 23.68 -4.21
C VAL A 43 14.81 23.33 -4.03
N THR A 44 14.11 23.28 -5.16
CA THR A 44 12.73 22.77 -5.24
C THR A 44 12.72 21.50 -6.09
N VAL A 45 12.12 20.43 -5.56
CA VAL A 45 11.89 19.18 -6.29
C VAL A 45 10.39 19.02 -6.51
N ILE A 46 10.01 18.78 -7.76
CA ILE A 46 8.63 18.53 -8.18
C ILE A 46 8.55 17.08 -8.61
N ILE A 47 7.94 16.23 -7.79
CA ILE A 47 7.66 14.84 -8.15
C ILE A 47 6.45 14.84 -9.10
N ASN A 48 6.68 14.41 -10.33
CA ASN A 48 5.66 14.36 -11.38
C ASN A 48 4.88 13.05 -11.36
N GLN A 49 5.57 11.95 -11.07
CA GLN A 49 4.98 10.62 -11.07
C GLN A 49 5.82 9.67 -10.22
N CYS A 50 5.13 8.81 -9.47
CA CYS A 50 5.75 7.68 -8.81
C CYS A 50 5.13 6.38 -9.36
N ILE A 51 5.97 5.46 -9.81
CA ILE A 51 5.59 4.18 -10.41
C ILE A 51 6.17 3.08 -9.53
N ILE A 52 5.31 2.29 -8.90
CA ILE A 52 5.70 1.21 -7.99
C ILE A 52 5.51 -0.12 -8.71
N PHE A 53 6.57 -0.92 -8.76
CA PHE A 53 6.58 -2.29 -9.30
C PHE A 53 6.77 -3.29 -8.18
N GLY A 54 6.28 -4.51 -8.36
CA GLY A 54 6.40 -5.60 -7.38
C GLY A 54 5.29 -5.57 -6.33
N ALA A 55 4.25 -4.75 -6.48
CA ALA A 55 3.13 -4.73 -5.53
C ALA A 55 2.34 -6.04 -5.52
N THR A 56 2.48 -6.85 -6.58
CA THR A 56 1.95 -8.21 -6.66
C THR A 56 2.68 -9.21 -5.76
N ASN A 57 3.88 -8.88 -5.26
CA ASN A 57 4.68 -9.70 -4.35
C ASN A 57 4.26 -9.55 -2.87
N ILE A 58 3.02 -9.13 -2.61
CA ILE A 58 2.43 -9.14 -1.26
C ILE A 58 2.28 -10.58 -0.76
N LYS A 59 2.60 -10.83 0.51
CA LYS A 59 2.33 -12.08 1.23
C LYS A 59 1.89 -11.74 2.63
N ARG A 60 1.14 -12.63 3.27
CA ARG A 60 0.80 -12.47 4.68
C ARG A 60 2.00 -12.84 5.57
N VAL A 61 2.26 -12.07 6.62
CA VAL A 61 3.42 -12.27 7.50
C VAL A 61 3.16 -13.34 8.55
N SER A 62 1.98 -13.33 9.15
CA SER A 62 1.61 -14.24 10.24
C SER A 62 0.16 -14.69 10.14
N ASN A 63 -0.18 -15.73 10.92
CA ASN A 63 -1.55 -16.20 11.07
C ASN A 63 -2.36 -15.40 12.10
N ASP A 64 -1.74 -14.36 12.67
CA ASP A 64 -2.34 -13.54 13.71
C ASP A 64 -3.28 -12.53 13.06
N THR A 65 -4.53 -12.95 12.89
CA THR A 65 -5.59 -12.10 12.40
C THR A 65 -6.26 -11.39 13.55
N GLN A 66 -6.29 -10.06 13.49
CA GLN A 66 -6.99 -9.24 14.46
C GLN A 66 -8.45 -9.10 14.03
N PHE A 67 -9.38 -9.67 14.81
CA PHE A 67 -10.81 -9.52 14.55
C PHE A 67 -11.45 -8.64 15.61
N LYS A 68 -12.14 -7.58 15.19
CA LYS A 68 -12.83 -6.65 16.08
C LYS A 68 -14.23 -6.32 15.58
N SER A 69 -15.24 -6.46 16.44
CA SER A 69 -16.56 -5.89 16.13
C SER A 69 -16.54 -4.37 16.30
N LEU A 70 -17.07 -3.65 15.33
CA LEU A 70 -17.19 -2.19 15.34
C LEU A 70 -18.62 -1.71 15.69
N GLY A 71 -19.53 -2.63 16.04
CA GLY A 71 -20.96 -2.34 16.22
C GLY A 71 -21.74 -2.34 14.89
N ASP A 72 -23.07 -2.28 14.95
CA ASP A 72 -23.96 -2.09 13.79
C ASP A 72 -23.68 -2.98 12.56
N LYS A 73 -23.36 -4.26 12.80
CA LYS A 73 -23.00 -5.26 11.76
C LYS A 73 -21.72 -4.91 10.98
N ARG A 74 -20.85 -4.10 11.58
CA ARG A 74 -19.54 -3.75 11.06
C ARG A 74 -18.47 -4.52 11.81
N PHE A 75 -17.51 -5.04 11.06
CA PHE A 75 -16.39 -5.79 11.59
C PHE A 75 -15.09 -5.28 10.96
N SER A 76 -14.04 -5.29 11.75
CA SER A 76 -12.68 -5.03 11.33
C SER A 76 -11.90 -6.34 11.35
N ILE A 77 -11.18 -6.58 10.26
CA ILE A 77 -10.22 -7.67 10.12
C ILE A 77 -8.86 -7.05 9.80
N GLY A 78 -7.94 -7.09 10.76
CA GLY A 78 -6.57 -6.62 10.63
C GLY A 78 -5.59 -7.76 10.34
N CYS A 79 -4.62 -7.53 9.45
CA CYS A 79 -3.50 -8.45 9.27
C CYS A 79 -2.24 -7.71 8.79
N ASP A 80 -1.09 -8.29 9.09
CA ASP A 80 0.20 -7.80 8.60
C ASP A 80 0.55 -8.46 7.27
N LEU A 81 0.88 -7.62 6.30
CA LEU A 81 1.33 -8.01 4.98
C LEU A 81 2.79 -7.60 4.79
N LEU A 82 3.55 -8.49 4.16
CA LEU A 82 4.91 -8.29 3.69
C LEU A 82 4.85 -8.09 2.19
N MET A 83 5.46 -7.03 1.70
CA MET A 83 5.73 -6.86 0.27
C MET A 83 7.24 -6.93 0.05
N THR A 84 7.68 -7.75 -0.91
CA THR A 84 9.10 -7.92 -1.23
C THR A 84 9.43 -7.47 -2.64
N ASP A 85 10.70 -7.19 -2.88
CA ASP A 85 11.25 -6.93 -4.21
C ASP A 85 10.58 -5.74 -4.92
N LEU A 86 10.30 -4.71 -4.14
CA LEU A 86 9.69 -3.48 -4.64
C LEU A 86 10.70 -2.64 -5.38
N ARG A 87 10.26 -2.10 -6.51
CA ARG A 87 11.00 -1.07 -7.23
C ARG A 87 10.11 0.16 -7.38
N VAL A 88 10.61 1.29 -6.90
CA VAL A 88 9.92 2.57 -6.99
C VAL A 88 10.68 3.47 -7.96
N ASN A 89 10.08 3.76 -9.09
CA ASN A 89 10.59 4.73 -10.04
C ASN A 89 9.91 6.07 -9.79
N VAL A 90 10.71 7.09 -9.46
CA VAL A 90 10.24 8.45 -9.23
C VAL A 90 10.73 9.33 -10.37
N ASN A 91 9.77 9.90 -11.11
CA ASN A 91 10.02 10.92 -12.12
C ASN A 91 9.82 12.28 -11.46
N PHE A 92 10.86 13.12 -11.47
CA PHE A 92 10.83 14.43 -10.84
C PHE A 92 11.57 15.49 -11.65
N ASP A 93 11.14 16.73 -11.53
CA ASP A 93 11.89 17.90 -11.97
C ASP A 93 12.58 18.52 -10.75
N ALA A 94 13.90 18.69 -10.83
CA ALA A 94 14.64 19.45 -9.83
C ALA A 94 14.98 20.83 -10.38
N LYS A 95 14.63 21.88 -9.62
CA LYS A 95 15.03 23.25 -9.89
C LYS A 95 16.08 23.68 -8.87
N LEU A 96 17.29 23.91 -9.37
CA LEU A 96 18.40 24.51 -8.62
C LEU A 96 18.48 25.98 -9.01
N GLY A 97 18.25 26.90 -8.08
CA GLY A 97 18.26 28.32 -8.39
C GLY A 97 18.90 29.14 -7.29
N PHE A 98 20.02 29.78 -7.60
CA PHE A 98 20.43 30.99 -6.88
C PHE A 98 19.65 32.18 -7.47
N PRO A 99 19.37 33.25 -6.69
CA PRO A 99 18.60 34.40 -7.17
C PRO A 99 19.06 34.98 -8.53
N LYS A 100 20.36 34.83 -8.88
CA LYS A 100 20.97 35.31 -10.13
C LYS A 100 21.14 34.27 -11.25
N TYR A 101 21.13 32.97 -10.95
CA TYR A 101 21.36 31.91 -11.95
C TYR A 101 20.23 30.89 -11.86
N ARG A 102 19.25 31.02 -12.76
CA ARG A 102 18.15 30.07 -12.87
C ARG A 102 18.60 28.91 -13.77
N LEU A 103 18.83 27.73 -13.20
CA LEU A 103 18.96 26.52 -14.01
C LEU A 103 17.56 26.09 -14.48
N HIS A 104 17.47 25.61 -15.71
CA HIS A 104 16.23 25.04 -16.24
C HIS A 104 15.94 23.70 -15.55
N PRO A 105 14.70 23.45 -15.11
CA PRO A 105 14.31 22.14 -14.59
C PRO A 105 14.51 21.08 -15.67
N GLN A 106 15.16 19.99 -15.31
CA GLN A 106 15.31 18.82 -16.17
C GLN A 106 14.60 17.64 -15.50
N LEU A 107 13.79 16.92 -16.28
CA LEU A 107 13.21 15.68 -15.83
C LEU A 107 14.33 14.69 -15.51
N LYS A 108 14.35 14.21 -14.28
CA LYS A 108 15.21 13.13 -13.81
C LYS A 108 14.33 11.96 -13.37
N THR A 109 14.89 10.76 -13.52
CA THR A 109 14.29 9.53 -13.01
C THR A 109 15.25 8.94 -11.99
N CYS A 110 14.75 8.70 -10.79
CA CYS A 110 15.46 7.91 -9.77
C CYS A 110 14.74 6.58 -9.59
N CYS A 111 15.51 5.51 -9.40
CA CYS A 111 15.01 4.18 -9.11
C CYS A 111 15.48 3.81 -7.69
N VAL A 112 14.51 3.50 -6.82
CA VAL A 112 14.77 3.02 -5.45
C VAL A 112 14.29 1.58 -5.36
N SER A 113 15.17 0.69 -4.90
CA SER A 113 14.84 -0.70 -4.62
C SER A 113 14.58 -0.88 -3.13
N ILE A 114 13.44 -1.48 -2.78
CA ILE A 114 13.06 -1.80 -1.40
C ILE A 114 12.95 -3.32 -1.29
N ASN A 115 13.87 -3.93 -0.53
CA ASN A 115 13.93 -5.39 -0.41
C ASN A 115 12.68 -5.96 0.25
N SER A 116 12.23 -5.33 1.32
CA SER A 116 11.03 -5.74 2.05
C SER A 116 10.45 -4.56 2.84
N PHE A 117 9.12 -4.51 2.94
CA PHE A 117 8.45 -3.71 3.95
C PHE A 117 7.24 -4.46 4.50
N VAL A 118 6.99 -4.29 5.80
CA VAL A 118 5.82 -4.83 6.49
C VAL A 118 4.85 -3.70 6.78
N PHE A 119 3.56 -3.96 6.56
CA PHE A 119 2.50 -3.01 6.83
C PHE A 119 1.24 -3.72 7.29
N ASN A 120 0.50 -3.04 8.16
CA ASN A 120 -0.79 -3.52 8.64
C ASN A 120 -1.91 -3.01 7.72
N ILE A 121 -2.82 -3.89 7.30
CA ILE A 121 -4.07 -3.51 6.66
C ILE A 121 -5.23 -3.86 7.57
N GLU A 122 -6.17 -2.93 7.72
CA GLU A 122 -7.47 -3.15 8.35
C GLU A 122 -8.59 -3.16 7.30
N PHE A 123 -9.26 -4.30 7.12
CA PHE A 123 -10.43 -4.45 6.26
C PHE A 123 -11.71 -4.20 7.05
N ILE A 124 -12.52 -3.24 6.59
CA ILE A 124 -13.83 -2.95 7.20
C ILE A 124 -14.92 -3.68 6.41
N LEU A 125 -15.53 -4.68 7.04
CA LEU A 125 -16.66 -5.43 6.50
C LEU A 125 -17.98 -4.83 7.01
N ASN A 126 -18.84 -4.42 6.09
CA ASN A 126 -20.20 -3.96 6.38
C ASN A 126 -21.21 -5.03 5.94
N ILE A 127 -21.83 -5.73 6.87
CA ILE A 127 -22.68 -6.89 6.55
C ILE A 127 -24.16 -6.51 6.66
N LYS A 128 -24.93 -6.72 5.59
CA LYS A 128 -26.37 -6.36 5.54
C LYS A 128 -27.25 -7.26 6.44
N GLN A 129 -26.92 -8.56 6.57
CA GLN A 129 -27.63 -9.54 7.40
C GLN A 129 -26.64 -10.35 8.27
N GLN A 130 -26.95 -10.53 9.55
CA GLN A 130 -26.12 -11.32 10.47
C GLN A 130 -26.20 -12.81 10.13
N SER A 131 -25.19 -13.34 9.44
CA SER A 131 -24.96 -14.79 9.36
C SER A 131 -23.60 -15.21 9.93
N ILE A 132 -22.73 -14.28 10.32
CA ILE A 132 -21.46 -14.59 10.97
C ILE A 132 -21.72 -14.78 12.47
N ARG A 133 -21.79 -16.04 12.90
CA ARG A 133 -21.79 -16.42 14.32
C ARG A 133 -20.33 -16.51 14.77
N VAL A 134 -19.89 -15.54 15.56
CA VAL A 134 -18.60 -15.62 16.27
C VAL A 134 -18.90 -16.26 17.62
N ASN A 135 -18.55 -17.53 17.80
CA ASN A 135 -18.73 -18.18 19.09
C ASN A 135 -17.58 -17.77 19.99
N ARG A 136 -17.87 -16.97 21.03
CA ARG A 136 -16.90 -16.72 22.10
C ARG A 136 -16.56 -18.04 22.77
N VAL A 137 -15.32 -18.50 22.61
CA VAL A 137 -14.75 -19.54 23.46
C VAL A 137 -14.22 -18.83 24.70
N SER A 138 -14.95 -18.98 25.82
CA SER A 138 -14.47 -18.71 27.18
C SER A 138 -13.48 -19.77 27.61
#